data_AF-A0A3N5U551-F1
#
_entry.id   AF-A0A3N5U551-F1
#
_cell.length_a   1.000
_cell.length_b   1.000
_cell.length_c   1.000
_cell.angle_alpha   90.00
_cell.angle_beta   90.00
_cell.angle_gamma   90.00
#
_symmetry.space_group_name_H-M   'P 1'
#
loop_
_entity.id
_entity.type
_entity.pdbx_description
1 polymer ?
#
loop_
_entity_poly.entity_id
_entity_poly.type
_entity_poly.pdbx_seq_one_letter_code
_entity_poly.pdbx_strand_id
1 'polypeptide(L)'
;MRIQTKRQFKDQLYAQFARIGKALSNPHRLEMLELLAQGERAVEDLASEANLPIANASQHLQVLRAAQLVDVRRDGLYAYYRLSDGRVFRLWQALRDLGELQLAEVDRLVQSFLQDRSPLQSITTAELLQHIEAGNVVILDVRPEVEYQSAHIPEARSIPIDELETRLDELPRDQEIIAYCRGPYCVFADEAVTLLQKHGYRARRLVEGLPDWQALNLPVESMMEKN
;
A
#
# COMPACT_ATOMS: atom_id res chain seq x y z
N MET A 1 44.92 -1.93 18.79
CA MET A 1 44.00 -1.97 17.64
C MET A 1 43.98 -3.40 17.10
N ARG A 2 42.92 -4.19 17.36
CA ARG A 2 42.88 -5.60 16.90
C ARG A 2 42.72 -5.62 15.38
N ILE A 3 43.62 -6.30 14.67
CA ILE A 3 43.50 -6.55 13.23
C ILE A 3 42.30 -7.48 13.05
N GLN A 4 41.19 -6.94 12.56
CA GLN A 4 40.01 -7.72 12.24
C GLN A 4 40.33 -8.67 11.07
N THR A 5 40.04 -9.96 11.23
CA THR A 5 40.25 -10.90 10.12
C THR A 5 39.23 -10.62 9.01
N LYS A 6 39.59 -10.94 7.75
CA LYS A 6 38.66 -10.84 6.61
C LYS A 6 37.34 -11.60 6.88
N ARG A 7 37.39 -12.71 7.62
CA ARG A 7 36.19 -13.48 8.02
C ARG A 7 35.34 -12.73 9.04
N GLN A 8 35.94 -12.21 10.11
CA GLN A 8 35.24 -11.44 11.14
C GLN A 8 34.56 -10.20 10.56
N PHE A 9 35.20 -9.53 9.59
CA PHE A 9 34.59 -8.42 8.86
C PHE A 9 33.33 -8.86 8.09
N LYS A 10 33.43 -9.94 7.29
CA LYS A 10 32.29 -10.47 6.55
C LYS A 10 31.15 -10.88 7.48
N ASP A 11 31.43 -11.55 8.59
CA ASP A 11 30.40 -11.97 9.55
C ASP A 11 29.65 -10.77 10.12
N GLN A 12 30.38 -9.71 10.52
CA GLN A 12 29.75 -8.49 11.02
C GLN A 12 28.94 -7.76 9.94
N LEU A 13 29.46 -7.71 8.71
CA LEU A 13 28.77 -7.08 7.58
C LEU A 13 27.45 -7.80 7.25
N TYR A 14 27.48 -9.13 7.08
CA TYR A 14 26.25 -9.89 6.80
C TYR A 14 25.30 -9.92 7.98
N ALA A 15 25.78 -9.81 9.22
CA ALA A 15 24.92 -9.63 10.39
C ALA A 15 24.13 -8.30 10.34
N GLN A 16 24.70 -7.23 9.75
CA GLN A 16 23.95 -5.98 9.53
C GLN A 16 22.80 -6.18 8.54
N PHE A 17 23.03 -6.87 7.42
CA PHE A 17 21.97 -7.18 6.46
C PHE A 17 20.92 -8.12 7.06
N ALA A 18 21.33 -9.12 7.84
CA ALA A 18 20.41 -10.03 8.53
C ALA A 18 19.51 -9.29 9.54
N ARG A 19 19.94 -8.15 10.10
CA ARG A 19 19.11 -7.31 10.97
C ARG A 19 17.86 -6.82 10.25
N ILE A 20 17.98 -6.44 8.97
CA ILE A 20 16.86 -6.04 8.12
C ILE A 20 15.92 -7.23 7.89
N GLY A 21 16.48 -8.37 7.46
CA GLY A 21 15.69 -9.60 7.25
C GLY A 21 14.91 -10.00 8.51
N LYS A 22 15.56 -10.01 9.68
CA LYS A 22 14.93 -10.30 10.97
C LYS A 22 13.79 -9.34 11.32
N ALA A 23 13.95 -8.06 10.99
CA ALA A 23 12.88 -7.08 11.17
C ALA A 23 11.69 -7.34 10.22
N LEU A 24 11.92 -7.87 9.03
CA LEU A 24 10.84 -8.22 8.09
C LEU A 24 10.17 -9.58 8.38
N SER A 25 10.85 -10.51 9.04
CA SER A 25 10.33 -11.86 9.32
C SER A 25 9.24 -11.90 10.40
N ASN A 26 8.16 -11.13 10.24
CA ASN A 26 6.95 -11.17 11.05
C ASN A 26 5.78 -10.55 10.29
N PRO A 27 4.61 -11.20 10.25
CA PRO A 27 3.48 -10.77 9.40
C PRO A 27 3.01 -9.35 9.73
N HIS A 28 2.80 -9.01 11.00
CA HIS A 28 2.35 -7.67 11.39
C HIS A 28 3.37 -6.59 11.04
N ARG A 29 4.67 -6.88 11.04
CA ARG A 29 5.66 -5.88 10.61
C ARG A 29 5.61 -5.63 9.11
N LEU A 30 5.30 -6.64 8.30
CA LEU A 30 5.09 -6.47 6.87
C LEU A 30 3.82 -5.64 6.60
N GLU A 31 2.74 -5.94 7.32
CA GLU A 31 1.50 -5.16 7.28
C GLU A 31 1.69 -3.70 7.71
N MET A 32 2.48 -3.44 8.76
CA MET A 32 2.83 -2.06 9.15
C MET A 32 3.58 -1.32 8.04
N LEU A 33 4.47 -1.99 7.30
CA LEU A 33 5.15 -1.38 6.15
C LEU A 33 4.18 -1.09 5.00
N GLU A 34 3.22 -1.96 4.74
CA GLU A 34 2.15 -1.76 3.76
C GLU A 34 1.28 -0.54 4.11
N LEU A 35 0.87 -0.41 5.36
CA LEU A 35 0.06 0.73 5.83
C LEU A 35 0.84 2.05 5.80
N LEU A 36 2.11 2.02 6.22
CA LEU A 36 3.00 3.18 6.20
C LEU A 36 3.43 3.59 4.78
N ALA A 37 3.30 2.70 3.81
CA ALA A 37 3.54 3.03 2.40
C ALA A 37 2.48 4.00 1.85
N GLN A 38 1.31 4.11 2.49
CA GLN A 38 0.26 5.06 2.12
C GLN A 38 0.50 6.49 2.64
N GLY A 39 1.38 6.66 3.62
CA GLY A 39 1.62 7.95 4.27
C GLY A 39 2.05 7.84 5.74
N GLU A 40 2.39 9.00 6.33
CA GLU A 40 2.67 9.11 7.76
C GLU A 40 1.39 8.87 8.58
N ARG A 41 1.47 8.08 9.66
CA ARG A 41 0.32 7.72 10.50
C ARG A 41 0.65 7.66 11.98
N ALA A 42 -0.34 7.92 12.83
CA ALA A 42 -0.19 7.73 14.27
C ALA A 42 -0.13 6.23 14.61
N VAL A 43 0.46 5.89 15.76
CA VAL A 43 0.51 4.50 16.26
C VAL A 43 -0.90 3.95 16.46
N GLU A 44 -1.82 4.78 16.91
CA GLU A 44 -3.23 4.45 17.15
C GLU A 44 -3.93 4.02 15.86
N ASP A 45 -3.73 4.77 14.77
CA ASP A 45 -4.31 4.46 13.46
C ASP A 45 -3.76 3.13 12.93
N LEU A 46 -2.43 2.94 13.03
CA LEU A 46 -1.77 1.70 12.62
C LEU A 46 -2.24 0.49 13.44
N ALA A 47 -2.45 0.68 14.75
CA ALA A 47 -2.97 -0.35 15.63
C ALA A 47 -4.42 -0.73 15.27
N SER A 48 -5.26 0.27 14.97
CA SER A 48 -6.64 0.06 14.55
C SER A 48 -6.73 -0.68 13.22
N GLU A 49 -5.99 -0.23 12.20
CA GLU A 49 -5.98 -0.83 10.85
C GLU A 49 -5.44 -2.26 10.86
N ALA A 50 -4.39 -2.54 11.63
CA ALA A 50 -3.84 -3.89 11.76
C ALA A 50 -4.60 -4.77 12.77
N ASN A 51 -5.67 -4.26 13.39
CA ASN A 51 -6.43 -4.94 14.44
C ASN A 51 -5.54 -5.47 15.59
N LEU A 52 -4.67 -4.61 16.11
CA LEU A 52 -3.73 -4.92 17.18
C LEU A 52 -3.92 -4.01 18.39
N PRO A 53 -3.61 -4.49 19.60
CA PRO A 53 -3.41 -3.60 20.74
C PRO A 53 -2.30 -2.59 20.46
N ILE A 54 -2.48 -1.32 20.86
CA ILE A 54 -1.50 -0.23 20.68
C ILE A 54 -0.11 -0.63 21.19
N ALA A 55 -0.04 -1.34 22.32
CA ALA A 55 1.23 -1.81 22.88
C ALA A 55 2.00 -2.75 21.92
N ASN A 56 1.28 -3.65 21.24
CA ASN A 56 1.87 -4.59 20.29
C ASN A 56 2.30 -3.84 19.02
N ALA A 57 1.44 -2.98 18.47
CA ALA A 57 1.77 -2.14 17.32
C ALA A 57 3.02 -1.29 17.60
N SER A 58 3.09 -0.64 18.78
CA SER A 58 4.28 0.11 19.19
C SER A 58 5.53 -0.78 19.27
N GLN A 59 5.43 -1.99 19.80
CA GLN A 59 6.56 -2.94 19.83
C GLN A 59 7.03 -3.30 18.41
N HIS A 60 6.11 -3.59 17.48
CA HIS A 60 6.43 -3.85 16.07
C HIS A 60 7.14 -2.66 15.41
N LEU A 61 6.62 -1.45 15.62
CA LEU A 61 7.20 -0.21 15.10
C LEU A 61 8.57 0.11 15.71
N GLN A 62 8.79 -0.21 16.99
CA GLN A 62 10.10 -0.08 17.63
C GLN A 62 11.14 -1.02 17.00
N VAL A 63 10.76 -2.26 16.68
CA VAL A 63 11.64 -3.20 15.97
C VAL A 63 11.99 -2.69 14.57
N LEU A 64 10.99 -2.22 13.82
CA LEU A 64 11.20 -1.62 12.50
C LEU A 64 12.11 -0.37 12.57
N ARG A 65 11.90 0.48 13.58
CA ARG A 65 12.73 1.68 13.82
C ARG A 65 14.16 1.32 14.20
N ALA A 66 14.37 0.34 15.07
CA ALA A 66 15.70 -0.15 15.43
C ALA A 66 16.44 -0.74 14.23
N ALA A 67 15.71 -1.28 13.25
CA ALA A 67 16.25 -1.71 11.97
C ALA A 67 16.46 -0.56 10.96
N GLN A 68 16.02 0.66 11.29
CA GLN A 68 16.03 1.86 10.43
C GLN A 68 15.14 1.72 9.18
N LEU A 69 14.04 0.99 9.29
CA LEU A 69 13.05 0.87 8.22
C LEU A 69 11.99 1.96 8.28
N VAL A 70 11.70 2.48 9.49
CA VAL A 70 10.72 3.53 9.73
C VAL A 70 11.34 4.65 10.57
N ASP A 71 10.89 5.87 10.32
CA ASP A 71 11.15 7.04 11.14
C ASP A 71 9.96 7.30 12.06
N VAL A 72 10.19 8.06 13.14
CA VAL A 72 9.14 8.52 14.04
C VAL A 72 9.31 10.00 14.36
N ARG A 73 8.21 10.74 14.23
CA ARG A 73 8.04 12.11 14.69
C ARG A 73 7.10 12.11 15.89
N ARG A 74 7.37 12.95 16.90
CA ARG A 74 6.46 13.13 18.04
C ARG A 74 5.79 14.48 17.93
N ASP A 75 4.48 14.50 18.14
CA ASP A 75 3.67 15.70 18.11
C ASP A 75 2.67 15.65 19.28
N GLY A 76 2.95 16.43 20.31
CA GLY A 76 2.27 16.33 21.60
C GLY A 76 2.34 14.92 22.19
N LEU A 77 1.17 14.31 22.37
CA LEU A 77 1.02 12.95 22.92
C LEU A 77 1.16 11.85 21.86
N TYR A 78 1.12 12.20 20.58
CA TYR A 78 1.06 11.27 19.48
C TYR A 78 2.46 10.99 18.91
N ALA A 79 2.66 9.75 18.47
CA ALA A 79 3.84 9.34 17.73
C ALA A 79 3.43 8.97 16.31
N TYR A 80 3.96 9.70 15.34
CA TYR A 80 3.70 9.53 13.92
C TYR A 80 4.86 8.78 13.27
N TYR A 81 4.55 7.69 12.59
CA TYR A 81 5.52 6.85 11.90
C TYR A 81 5.39 7.03 10.39
N ARG A 82 6.52 6.95 9.69
CA ARG A 82 6.59 6.94 8.23
C ARG A 82 7.69 5.98 7.78
N LEU A 83 7.61 5.49 6.54
CA LEU A 83 8.76 4.80 5.94
C LEU A 83 9.96 5.76 5.92
N SER A 84 11.14 5.24 6.27
CA SER A 84 12.37 6.03 6.27
C SER A 84 12.79 6.46 4.86
N ASP A 85 12.50 5.62 3.85
CA ASP A 85 12.87 5.81 2.45
C ASP A 85 11.98 4.94 1.55
N GLY A 86 11.70 5.37 0.31
CA GLY A 86 10.94 4.58 -0.67
C GLY A 86 11.59 3.22 -1.03
N ARG A 87 12.89 3.06 -0.80
CA ARG A 87 13.59 1.75 -0.92
C ARG A 87 13.10 0.71 0.09
N VAL A 88 12.54 1.13 1.22
CA VAL A 88 11.93 0.21 2.18
C VAL A 88 10.68 -0.41 1.57
N PHE A 89 9.84 0.39 0.90
CA PHE A 89 8.71 -0.14 0.15
C PHE A 89 9.18 -1.04 -1.00
N ARG A 90 10.19 -0.65 -1.79
CA ARG A 90 10.74 -1.52 -2.84
C ARG A 90 11.25 -2.87 -2.34
N LEU A 91 11.83 -2.91 -1.13
CA LEU A 91 12.24 -4.17 -0.51
C LEU A 91 11.04 -5.04 -0.15
N TRP A 92 9.98 -4.43 0.41
CA TRP A 92 8.73 -5.13 0.68
C TRP A 92 8.07 -5.63 -0.60
N GLN A 93 7.96 -4.79 -1.62
CA GLN A 93 7.46 -5.13 -2.95
C GLN A 93 8.22 -6.34 -3.54
N ALA A 94 9.56 -6.31 -3.53
CA ALA A 94 10.35 -7.44 -4.02
C ALA A 94 10.14 -8.74 -3.22
N LEU A 95 9.89 -8.64 -1.91
CA LEU A 95 9.56 -9.79 -1.07
C LEU A 95 8.17 -10.35 -1.42
N ARG A 96 7.20 -9.46 -1.65
CA ARG A 96 5.84 -9.81 -2.10
C ARG A 96 5.87 -10.52 -3.44
N ASP A 97 6.50 -9.91 -4.44
CA ASP A 97 6.55 -10.44 -5.81
C ASP A 97 7.26 -11.81 -5.86
N LEU A 98 8.33 -11.99 -5.07
CA LEU A 98 9.00 -13.28 -4.94
C LEU A 98 8.12 -14.31 -4.21
N GLY A 99 7.35 -13.87 -3.22
CA GLY A 99 6.39 -14.70 -2.50
C GLY A 99 5.29 -15.21 -3.42
N GLU A 100 4.69 -14.35 -4.23
CA GLU A 100 3.70 -14.70 -5.25
C GLU A 100 4.26 -15.71 -6.25
N LEU A 101 5.49 -15.48 -6.72
CA LEU A 101 6.14 -16.38 -7.69
C LEU A 101 6.45 -17.78 -7.11
N GLN A 102 6.83 -17.85 -5.84
CA GLN A 102 7.40 -19.09 -5.26
C GLN A 102 6.44 -19.85 -4.35
N LEU A 103 5.44 -19.18 -3.77
CA LEU A 103 4.55 -19.74 -2.76
C LEU A 103 3.13 -19.83 -3.31
N ALA A 104 2.77 -20.98 -3.89
CA ALA A 104 1.43 -21.24 -4.42
C ALA A 104 0.31 -21.12 -3.38
N GLU A 105 0.63 -21.11 -2.09
CA GLU A 105 -0.28 -20.77 -1.00
C GLU A 105 -0.79 -19.33 -1.07
N VAL A 106 0.03 -18.37 -1.53
CA VAL A 106 -0.36 -16.96 -1.65
C VAL A 106 -1.52 -16.81 -2.63
N ASP A 107 -1.36 -17.35 -3.84
CA ASP A 107 -2.42 -17.33 -4.86
C ASP A 107 -3.71 -17.99 -4.37
N ARG A 108 -3.59 -19.15 -3.69
CA ARG A 108 -4.74 -19.87 -3.13
C ARG A 108 -5.46 -19.05 -2.06
N LEU A 109 -4.72 -18.38 -1.17
CA LEU A 109 -5.31 -17.52 -0.14
C LEU A 109 -6.03 -16.33 -0.76
N VAL A 110 -5.38 -15.64 -1.70
CA VAL A 110 -5.95 -14.50 -2.43
C VAL A 110 -7.24 -14.92 -3.14
N GLN A 111 -7.24 -16.02 -3.89
CA GLN A 111 -8.43 -16.51 -4.60
C GLN A 111 -9.56 -16.97 -3.66
N SER A 112 -9.24 -17.45 -2.45
CA SER A 112 -10.25 -17.90 -1.49
C SER A 112 -11.09 -16.76 -0.91
N PHE A 113 -10.50 -15.56 -0.80
CA PHE A 113 -11.12 -14.41 -0.16
C PHE A 113 -11.57 -13.36 -1.17
N LEU A 114 -10.77 -13.12 -2.20
CA LEU A 114 -11.01 -12.13 -3.24
C LEU A 114 -11.61 -12.84 -4.46
N GLN A 115 -12.86 -13.25 -4.30
CA GLN A 115 -13.64 -13.91 -5.35
C GLN A 115 -13.77 -12.96 -6.56
N ASP A 116 -13.74 -13.52 -7.77
CA ASP A 116 -13.87 -12.79 -9.05
C ASP A 116 -12.75 -11.79 -9.43
N ARG A 117 -11.51 -12.01 -8.98
CA ARG A 117 -10.32 -11.40 -9.60
C ARG A 117 -9.99 -11.96 -10.99
N SER A 118 -10.97 -11.96 -11.88
CA SER A 118 -10.78 -12.28 -13.28
C SER A 118 -9.82 -11.26 -13.90
N PRO A 119 -8.85 -11.68 -14.74
CA PRO A 119 -8.01 -10.75 -15.50
C PRO A 119 -8.80 -9.71 -16.29
N LEU A 120 -10.04 -10.06 -16.70
CA LEU A 120 -10.95 -9.16 -17.42
C LEU A 120 -11.48 -8.00 -16.56
N GLN A 121 -11.43 -8.12 -15.22
CA GLN A 121 -11.91 -7.11 -14.27
C GLN A 121 -10.77 -6.27 -13.68
N SER A 122 -9.55 -6.43 -14.19
CA SER A 122 -8.38 -5.70 -13.71
C SER A 122 -7.64 -4.98 -14.85
N ILE A 123 -6.84 -4.01 -14.47
CA ILE A 123 -5.93 -3.27 -15.35
C ILE A 123 -4.61 -3.05 -14.62
N THR A 124 -3.49 -3.13 -15.33
CA THR A 124 -2.16 -2.79 -14.81
C THR A 124 -1.92 -1.28 -14.89
N THR A 125 -0.92 -0.80 -14.16
CA THR A 125 -0.50 0.61 -14.23
C THR A 125 -0.11 1.02 -15.65
N ALA A 126 0.55 0.14 -16.41
CA ALA A 126 0.93 0.42 -17.79
C ALA A 126 -0.29 0.62 -18.71
N GLU A 127 -1.33 -0.21 -18.55
CA GLU A 127 -2.58 -0.07 -19.29
C GLU A 127 -3.36 1.17 -18.81
N LEU A 128 -3.43 1.45 -17.51
CA LEU A 128 -4.08 2.66 -17.00
C LEU A 128 -3.48 3.94 -17.62
N LEU A 129 -2.16 4.02 -17.76
CA LEU A 129 -1.51 5.15 -18.43
C LEU A 129 -1.98 5.33 -19.88
N GLN A 130 -2.19 4.25 -20.64
CA GLN A 130 -2.74 4.31 -22.00
C GLN A 130 -4.20 4.82 -21.99
N HIS A 131 -4.99 4.43 -21.00
CA HIS A 131 -6.37 4.89 -20.84
C HIS A 131 -6.44 6.38 -20.46
N ILE A 132 -5.51 6.87 -19.63
CA ILE A 132 -5.37 8.29 -19.28
C ILE A 132 -5.05 9.10 -20.54
N GLU A 133 -4.09 8.65 -21.35
CA GLU A 133 -3.72 9.31 -22.62
C GLU A 133 -4.89 9.37 -23.61
N ALA A 134 -5.77 8.37 -23.61
CA ALA A 134 -6.98 8.34 -24.43
C ALA A 134 -8.10 9.27 -23.93
N GLY A 135 -8.02 9.77 -22.68
CA GLY A 135 -8.91 10.79 -22.13
C GLY A 135 -10.34 10.33 -21.83
N ASN A 136 -10.58 9.02 -21.65
CA ASN A 136 -11.92 8.48 -21.43
C ASN A 136 -11.96 7.48 -20.25
N VAL A 137 -11.41 7.89 -19.12
CA VAL A 137 -11.33 7.08 -17.91
C VAL A 137 -11.55 7.95 -16.68
N VAL A 138 -12.24 7.39 -15.68
CA VAL A 138 -12.31 7.95 -14.33
C VAL A 138 -11.43 7.13 -13.41
N ILE A 139 -10.50 7.79 -12.73
CA ILE A 139 -9.70 7.17 -11.68
C ILE A 139 -10.42 7.38 -10.35
N LEU A 140 -10.72 6.30 -9.65
CA LEU A 140 -11.46 6.32 -8.39
C LEU A 140 -10.59 5.80 -7.25
N ASP A 141 -10.26 6.66 -6.30
CA ASP A 141 -9.63 6.27 -5.04
C ASP A 141 -10.72 5.87 -4.04
N VAL A 142 -10.68 4.62 -3.57
CA VAL A 142 -11.67 4.09 -2.61
C VAL A 142 -11.08 3.89 -1.22
N ARG A 143 -9.88 4.43 -0.96
CA ARG A 143 -9.26 4.43 0.37
C ARG A 143 -9.93 5.45 1.28
N PRO A 144 -9.73 5.35 2.61
CA PRO A 144 -10.11 6.41 3.53
C PRO A 144 -9.58 7.78 3.10
N GLU A 145 -10.39 8.82 3.28
CA GLU A 145 -10.10 10.19 2.82
C GLU A 145 -8.73 10.71 3.29
N VAL A 146 -8.30 10.35 4.50
CA VAL A 146 -6.99 10.74 5.04
C VAL A 146 -5.81 10.22 4.19
N GLU A 147 -5.98 9.07 3.53
CA GLU A 147 -4.97 8.48 2.65
C GLU A 147 -4.92 9.20 1.31
N TYR A 148 -6.10 9.50 0.75
CA TYR A 148 -6.24 10.30 -0.45
C TYR A 148 -5.59 11.67 -0.26
N GLN A 149 -5.88 12.35 0.85
CA GLN A 149 -5.32 13.67 1.14
C GLN A 149 -3.79 13.68 1.26
N SER A 150 -3.22 12.61 1.83
CA SER A 150 -1.76 12.43 1.95
C SER A 150 -1.09 12.31 0.57
N ALA A 151 -1.60 11.42 -0.28
CA ALA A 151 -1.19 11.30 -1.67
C ALA A 151 -2.22 10.48 -2.47
N HIS A 152 -2.40 10.80 -3.75
CA HIS A 152 -3.26 10.06 -4.66
C HIS A 152 -2.75 10.13 -6.10
N ILE A 153 -3.27 9.24 -6.96
CA ILE A 153 -3.03 9.29 -8.41
C ILE A 153 -3.62 10.61 -8.96
N PRO A 154 -2.91 11.34 -9.84
CA PRO A 154 -3.41 12.62 -10.36
C PRO A 154 -4.80 12.49 -10.99
N GLU A 155 -5.64 13.50 -10.80
CA GLU A 155 -7.03 13.54 -11.29
C GLU A 155 -7.97 12.48 -10.70
N ALA A 156 -7.50 11.68 -9.72
CA ALA A 156 -8.34 10.71 -9.05
C ALA A 156 -9.44 11.40 -8.23
N ARG A 157 -10.64 10.83 -8.28
CA ARG A 157 -11.77 11.21 -7.43
C ARG A 157 -11.75 10.38 -6.15
N SER A 158 -11.88 11.03 -5.00
CA SER A 158 -12.03 10.34 -3.71
C SER A 158 -13.49 9.99 -3.46
N ILE A 159 -13.80 8.70 -3.40
CA ILE A 159 -15.05 8.18 -2.83
C ILE A 159 -14.69 6.95 -2.01
N PRO A 160 -14.48 7.10 -0.68
CA PRO A 160 -14.22 5.98 0.21
C PRO A 160 -15.23 4.86 0.05
N ILE A 161 -14.78 3.60 0.16
CA ILE A 161 -15.62 2.42 -0.09
C ILE A 161 -16.93 2.40 0.73
N ASP A 162 -16.89 2.91 1.97
CA ASP A 162 -18.03 2.99 2.88
C ASP A 162 -19.04 4.08 2.49
N GLU A 163 -18.65 5.03 1.65
CA GLU A 163 -19.52 6.08 1.10
C GLU A 163 -20.02 5.76 -0.32
N LEU A 164 -19.35 4.84 -1.03
CA LEU A 164 -19.51 4.63 -2.46
C LEU A 164 -20.95 4.34 -2.90
N GLU A 165 -21.69 3.52 -2.15
CA GLU A 165 -23.08 3.17 -2.50
C GLU A 165 -24.00 4.38 -2.47
N THR A 166 -23.75 5.33 -1.58
CA THR A 166 -24.57 6.55 -1.43
C THR A 166 -24.20 7.67 -2.38
N ARG A 167 -23.02 7.60 -3.01
CA ARG A 167 -22.44 8.65 -3.87
C ARG A 167 -22.28 8.21 -5.33
N LEU A 168 -22.98 7.14 -5.75
CA LEU A 168 -22.90 6.62 -7.11
C LEU A 168 -23.27 7.67 -8.17
N ASP A 169 -24.19 8.58 -7.86
CA ASP A 169 -24.65 9.65 -8.74
C ASP A 169 -23.57 10.69 -9.08
N GLU A 170 -22.47 10.76 -8.33
CA GLU A 170 -21.31 11.58 -8.64
C GLU A 170 -20.43 11.01 -9.77
N LEU A 171 -20.64 9.72 -10.12
CA LEU A 171 -19.83 9.00 -11.10
C LEU A 171 -20.48 9.03 -12.50
N PRO A 172 -19.70 9.29 -13.56
CA PRO A 172 -20.22 9.31 -14.92
C PRO A 172 -20.60 7.91 -15.39
N ARG A 173 -21.66 7.83 -16.18
CA ARG A 173 -22.20 6.57 -16.73
C ARG A 173 -21.57 6.18 -18.07
N ASP A 174 -21.00 7.16 -18.77
CA ASP A 174 -20.49 7.05 -20.14
C ASP A 174 -18.96 6.82 -20.22
N GLN A 175 -18.28 6.80 -19.08
CA GLN A 175 -16.83 6.55 -18.97
C GLN A 175 -16.56 5.21 -18.28
N GLU A 176 -15.35 4.67 -18.47
CA GLU A 176 -14.89 3.53 -17.69
C GLU A 176 -14.29 4.00 -16.37
N ILE A 177 -14.58 3.31 -15.28
CA ILE A 177 -14.08 3.62 -13.94
C ILE A 177 -12.97 2.64 -13.58
N ILE A 178 -11.80 3.16 -13.22
CA ILE A 178 -10.68 2.38 -12.69
C ILE A 178 -10.55 2.68 -11.20
N ALA A 179 -11.01 1.73 -10.37
CA ALA A 179 -10.92 1.84 -8.92
C ALA A 179 -9.56 1.33 -8.42
N TYR A 180 -8.92 2.04 -7.51
CA TYR A 180 -7.67 1.62 -6.89
C TYR A 180 -7.70 1.80 -5.37
N CYS A 181 -6.80 1.07 -4.69
CA CYS A 181 -6.66 1.09 -3.24
C CYS A 181 -5.16 1.07 -2.85
N ARG A 182 -4.84 0.49 -1.68
CA ARG A 182 -3.53 0.45 -1.05
C ARG A 182 -2.52 -0.42 -1.78
N GLY A 183 -2.97 -1.46 -2.47
CA GLY A 183 -2.10 -2.45 -3.10
C GLY A 183 -2.88 -3.67 -3.59
N PRO A 184 -2.16 -4.67 -4.15
CA PRO A 184 -2.74 -5.90 -4.67
C PRO A 184 -3.55 -6.70 -3.65
N TYR A 185 -3.36 -6.54 -2.35
CA TYR A 185 -4.10 -7.30 -1.32
C TYR A 185 -5.20 -6.50 -0.62
N CYS A 186 -5.44 -5.25 -1.02
CA CYS A 186 -6.57 -4.49 -0.49
C CYS A 186 -7.90 -5.02 -1.05
N VAL A 187 -8.89 -5.18 -0.16
CA VAL A 187 -10.25 -5.65 -0.49
C VAL A 187 -11.15 -4.55 -1.06
N PHE A 188 -10.91 -3.28 -0.69
CA PHE A 188 -11.82 -2.17 -1.02
C PHE A 188 -11.98 -1.95 -2.54
N ALA A 189 -10.92 -2.14 -3.33
CA ALA A 189 -11.02 -1.99 -4.78
C ALA A 189 -11.87 -3.10 -5.42
N ASP A 190 -11.79 -4.34 -4.91
CA ASP A 190 -12.62 -5.44 -5.39
C ASP A 190 -14.10 -5.23 -5.02
N GLU A 191 -14.37 -4.78 -3.79
CA GLU A 191 -15.71 -4.42 -3.31
C GLU A 191 -16.31 -3.26 -4.12
N ALA A 192 -15.50 -2.23 -4.39
CA ALA A 192 -15.90 -1.09 -5.22
C ALA A 192 -16.30 -1.52 -6.63
N VAL A 193 -15.47 -2.31 -7.30
CA VAL A 193 -15.76 -2.81 -8.65
C VAL A 193 -17.03 -3.65 -8.67
N THR A 194 -17.20 -4.55 -7.70
CA THR A 194 -18.42 -5.37 -7.56
C THR A 194 -19.66 -4.50 -7.40
N LEU A 195 -19.60 -3.51 -6.52
CA LEU A 195 -20.70 -2.58 -6.25
C LEU A 195 -21.04 -1.73 -7.49
N LEU A 196 -20.04 -1.22 -8.19
CA LEU A 196 -20.19 -0.43 -9.40
C LEU A 196 -20.82 -1.25 -10.53
N GLN A 197 -20.32 -2.46 -10.77
CA GLN A 197 -20.86 -3.35 -11.81
C GLN A 197 -22.30 -3.77 -11.51
N LYS A 198 -22.63 -4.07 -10.25
CA LYS A 198 -24.00 -4.36 -9.81
C LYS A 198 -24.96 -3.22 -10.14
N HIS A 199 -24.48 -1.98 -10.15
CA HIS A 199 -25.26 -0.78 -10.50
C HIS A 199 -25.10 -0.35 -11.97
N GLY A 200 -24.49 -1.18 -12.82
CA GLY A 200 -24.41 -0.97 -14.26
C GLY A 200 -23.28 -0.03 -14.72
N TYR A 201 -22.29 0.25 -13.88
CA TYR A 201 -21.08 0.96 -14.30
C TYR A 201 -20.09 0.00 -14.96
N ARG A 202 -19.32 0.51 -15.93
CA ARG A 202 -18.13 -0.18 -16.43
C ARG A 202 -16.98 0.12 -15.47
N ALA A 203 -16.59 -0.88 -14.69
CA ALA A 203 -15.53 -0.71 -13.69
C ALA A 203 -14.53 -1.86 -13.74
N ARG A 204 -13.24 -1.52 -13.58
CA ARG A 204 -12.11 -2.45 -13.40
C ARG A 204 -11.26 -1.99 -12.23
N ARG A 205 -10.55 -2.92 -11.58
CA ARG A 205 -9.59 -2.59 -10.51
C ARG A 205 -8.21 -2.33 -11.09
N LEU A 206 -7.50 -1.35 -10.53
CA LEU A 206 -6.04 -1.29 -10.71
C LEU A 206 -5.41 -2.48 -9.94
N VAL A 207 -4.52 -3.22 -10.59
CA VAL A 207 -3.85 -4.37 -9.96
C VAL A 207 -2.94 -3.88 -8.83
N GLU A 208 -2.15 -2.86 -9.14
CA GLU A 208 -1.25 -2.19 -8.22
C GLU A 208 -1.97 -1.18 -7.32
N GLY A 209 -1.32 -0.76 -6.22
CA GLY A 209 -1.81 0.33 -5.38
C GLY A 209 -1.05 1.64 -5.60
N LEU A 210 -1.41 2.67 -4.84
CA LEU A 210 -0.68 3.94 -4.83
C LEU A 210 0.83 3.78 -4.54
N PRO A 211 1.27 2.97 -3.56
CA PRO A 211 2.70 2.83 -3.29
C PRO A 211 3.49 2.22 -4.46
N ASP A 212 2.87 1.28 -5.18
CA ASP A 212 3.45 0.68 -6.39
C ASP A 212 3.57 1.72 -7.52
N TRP A 213 2.54 2.54 -7.71
CA TRP A 213 2.55 3.69 -8.62
C TRP A 213 3.69 4.66 -8.29
N GLN A 214 3.85 5.01 -7.02
CA GLN A 214 4.96 5.85 -6.55
C GLN A 214 6.33 5.18 -6.72
N ALA A 215 6.44 3.86 -6.56
CA ALA A 215 7.68 3.12 -6.75
C ALA A 215 8.20 3.17 -8.19
N LEU A 216 7.28 3.36 -9.16
CA LEU A 216 7.59 3.64 -10.57
C LEU A 216 8.02 5.09 -10.83
N ASN A 217 8.03 5.95 -9.81
CA ASN A 217 8.30 7.39 -9.88
C ASN A 217 7.27 8.14 -10.75
N LEU A 218 6.03 7.64 -10.80
CA LEU A 218 4.93 8.33 -11.44
C LEU A 218 4.43 9.49 -10.57
N PRO A 219 3.87 10.56 -11.17
CA PRO A 219 3.41 11.73 -10.43
C PRO A 219 2.26 11.38 -9.48
N VAL A 220 2.17 12.10 -8.36
CA VAL A 220 1.07 12.04 -7.40
C VAL A 220 0.63 13.44 -7.00
N GLU A 221 -0.62 13.57 -6.60
CA GLU A 221 -1.20 14.79 -6.03
C GLU A 221 -1.40 14.61 -4.52
N SER A 222 -1.44 15.71 -3.77
CA SER A 222 -1.65 15.72 -2.31
C SER A 222 -2.47 16.95 -1.92
N MET A 223 -3.40 16.80 -0.99
CA MET A 223 -4.21 17.89 -0.45
C MET A 223 -3.60 18.51 0.82
N MET A 224 -2.59 17.88 1.42
CA MET A 224 -1.88 18.44 2.56
C MET A 224 -0.90 19.54 2.10
N GLU A 225 -1.08 20.76 2.63
CA GLU A 225 -0.19 21.89 2.33
C GLU A 225 1.27 21.54 2.62
N LYS A 226 2.15 21.81 1.64
CA LYS A 226 3.60 21.80 1.84
C LYS A 226 3.96 22.95 2.77
N ASN A 227 3.91 22.71 4.08
CA ASN A 227 4.52 23.61 5.08
C ASN A 227 6.02 23.72 4.87
#